data_AF-M7CN50-F1
#
_entry.id   AF-M7CN50-F1
#
_cell.length_a   1.000
_cell.length_b   1.000
_cell.length_c   1.000
_cell.angle_alpha   90.00
_cell.angle_beta   90.00
_cell.angle_gamma   90.00
#
_symmetry.space_group_name_H-M   'P 1'
#
loop_
_entity.id
_entity.type
_entity.pdbx_description
1 polymer ?
#
loop_
_entity_poly.entity_id
_entity_poly.type
_entity_poly.pdbx_seq_one_letter_code
_entity_poly.pdbx_strand_id
1 'polypeptide(L)' 'MDVMLLDDAVYLRGLWFKRDNQGHLRVWRRFLFDFTATGEERYTGRVIMLGASIIHMELEPHRF' A
#
# COMPACT_ATOMS: atom_id res chain seq x y z
N MET A 1 -13.46 7.63 -11.15
CA MET A 1 -13.07 6.23 -10.91
C MET A 1 -12.87 6.11 -9.42
N ASP A 2 -13.85 5.56 -8.70
CA ASP A 2 -13.81 5.43 -7.26
C ASP A 2 -13.38 4.01 -6.91
N VAL A 3 -12.11 3.83 -6.56
CA VAL A 3 -11.63 2.59 -5.93
C VAL A 3 -12.03 2.67 -4.46
N MET A 4 -12.83 1.72 -4.00
CA MET A 4 -13.23 1.64 -2.60
C MET A 4 -12.29 0.70 -1.85
N LEU A 5 -11.68 1.23 -0.79
CA LEU A 5 -11.02 0.43 0.22
C LEU A 5 -12.09 -0.30 1.04
N LEU A 6 -11.87 -1.58 1.30
CA LEU A 6 -12.72 -2.32 2.22
C LEU A 6 -12.30 -1.98 3.65
N ASP A 7 -13.27 -1.60 4.49
CA ASP A 7 -13.10 -0.83 5.74
C ASP A 7 -12.12 -1.42 6.78
N ASP A 8 -11.73 -2.71 6.67
CA ASP A 8 -10.76 -3.36 7.58
C ASP A 8 -9.60 -4.09 6.87
N ALA A 9 -9.40 -3.86 5.58
CA ALA A 9 -8.43 -4.62 4.80
C ALA A 9 -7.10 -3.88 4.65
N VAL A 10 -6.49 -3.32 5.70
CA VAL A 10 -5.11 -2.79 5.63
C VAL A 10 -4.22 -3.50 6.64
N TYR A 11 -3.20 -4.20 6.13
CA TYR A 11 -2.34 -5.07 6.92
C TYR A 11 -0.90 -4.56 6.89
N LEU A 12 -0.32 -4.21 8.05
CA LEU A 12 1.12 -3.98 8.16
C LEU A 12 1.87 -5.32 8.02
N ARG A 13 2.65 -5.47 6.94
CA ARG A 13 3.39 -6.69 6.60
C ARG A 13 4.90 -6.54 6.70
N GLY A 14 5.39 -5.36 7.06
CA GLY A 14 6.81 -5.12 7.24
C GLY A 14 7.06 -3.76 7.86
N LEU A 15 7.99 -3.73 8.81
CA LEU A 15 8.42 -2.52 9.50
C LEU A 15 9.95 -2.56 9.62
N TRP A 16 10.61 -1.48 9.21
CA TRP A 16 12.06 -1.35 9.29
C TRP A 16 12.47 0.12 9.42
N PHE A 17 13.76 0.38 9.66
CA PHE A 17 14.33 1.73 9.59
C PHE A 17 15.30 1.83 8.42
N LYS A 18 15.14 2.84 7.56
CA LYS A 18 15.99 3.07 6.40
C LYS A 18 16.33 4.56 6.30
N ARG A 19 17.53 4.89 5.80
CA ARG A 19 17.90 6.28 5.51
C ARG A 19 17.22 6.75 4.22
N ASP A 20 16.67 7.95 4.22
CA ASP A 20 16.18 8.62 3.02
C ASP A 20 17.34 9.18 2.18
N ASN A 21 17.01 9.80 1.04
CA ASN A 21 18.02 10.36 0.12
C ASN A 21 18.82 11.52 0.74
N GLN A 22 18.36 12.11 1.85
CA GLN A 22 19.08 13.12 2.62
C GLN A 22 19.87 12.50 3.78
N GLY A 23 19.84 11.17 3.92
CA GLY A 23 20.54 10.44 4.97
C GLY A 23 19.77 10.36 6.29
N HIS A 24 18.57 10.91 6.41
CA HIS A 24 17.80 10.89 7.65
C HIS A 24 17.16 9.51 7.86
N LEU A 25 17.18 9.02 9.10
CA LEU A 25 16.52 7.76 9.43
C LEU A 25 15.00 7.94 9.37
N ARG A 26 14.33 7.10 8.59
CA ARG A 26 12.88 7.08 8.42
C ARG A 26 12.33 5.68 8.66
N VAL A 27 11.08 5.63 9.11
CA VAL A 27 10.35 4.38 9.25
C VAL A 27 9.95 3.90 7.85
N TRP A 28 10.43 2.73 7.48
CA TRP A 28 10.02 2.01 6.29
C TRP A 28 8.87 1.08 6.66
N ARG A 29 7.77 1.12 5.90
CA ARG A 29 6.57 0.33 6.16
C ARG A 29 6.06 -0.30 4.87
N ARG A 30 5.68 -1.57 4.93
CA ARG A 30 4.97 -2.25 3.84
C ARG A 30 3.57 -2.59 4.31
N PHE A 31 2.58 -2.08 3.60
CA PHE A 31 1.19 -2.41 3.81
C PHE A 31 0.67 -3.26 2.64
N LEU A 32 -0.17 -4.23 2.95
CA LEU A 32 -1.07 -4.85 1.99
C LEU A 32 -2.47 -4.33 2.24
N PHE A 33 -3.27 -4.23 1.20
CA PHE A 33 -4.67 -3.90 1.35
C PHE A 33 -5.55 -4.60 0.34
N ASP A 34 -6.82 -4.84 0.68
CA ASP A 34 -7.80 -5.34 -0.27
C ASP A 34 -8.63 -4.18 -0.81
N PHE A 35 -8.92 -4.21 -2.11
CA PHE A 35 -9.76 -3.25 -2.80
C PHE A 35 -10.72 -3.96 -3.75
N THR A 36 -11.76 -3.25 -4.19
CA THR A 36 -12.65 -3.72 -5.25
C THR A 36 -12.87 -2.61 -6.27
N ALA A 37 -12.93 -2.98 -7.55
CA ALA A 37 -13.23 -2.05 -8.65
C ALA A 37 -14.73 -2.01 -9.00
N THR A 38 -15.43 -3.14 -8.88
CA THR A 38 -16.84 -3.32 -9.27
C THR A 38 -17.77 -3.69 -8.12
N GLY A 39 -17.23 -3.98 -6.93
CA GLY A 39 -18.00 -4.47 -5.77
C GLY A 39 -18.10 -5.99 -5.68
N GLU A 40 -17.78 -6.72 -6.75
CA GLU A 40 -17.88 -8.19 -6.78
C GLU A 40 -16.53 -8.87 -6.59
N GLU A 41 -15.50 -8.40 -7.30
CA GLU A 41 -14.15 -8.98 -7.22
C GLU A 41 -13.28 -8.21 -6.23
N ARG A 42 -12.59 -8.97 -5.38
CA ARG A 42 -11.60 -8.46 -4.44
C ARG A 42 -10.20 -8.65 -5.01
N TYR A 43 -9.45 -7.57 -5.02
CA TYR A 43 -8.08 -7.49 -5.49
C TYR A 43 -7.16 -7.07 -4.35
N THR A 44 -5.90 -7.47 -4.42
CA THR A 44 -4.89 -7.08 -3.45
C THR A 44 -4.01 -5.96 -4.00
N GLY A 45 -3.82 -4.93 -3.20
CA GLY A 45 -2.86 -3.87 -3.40
C GLY A 45 -1.72 -3.93 -2.39
N ARG A 46 -0.59 -3.34 -2.77
CA ARG A 46 0.59 -3.21 -1.93
C ARG A 46 1.11 -1.79 -2.01
N VAL A 47 1.45 -1.21 -0.86
CA VAL A 47 2.14 0.07 -0.79
C VAL A 47 3.35 0.00 0.13
N ILE A 48 4.44 0.62 -0.29
CA ILE A 48 5.66 0.77 0.49
C ILE A 48 5.87 2.25 0.78
N MET A 49 6.04 2.55 2.07
CA MET A 49 6.26 3.89 2.59
C MET A 49 7.67 4.03 3.14
N LEU A 50 8.28 5.20 3.00
CA LEU A 50 9.46 5.63 3.76
C LEU A 50 9.17 6.98 4.40
N GLY A 51 9.03 7.01 5.72
CA GLY A 51 8.44 8.17 6.40
C GLY A 51 7.02 8.39 5.87
N ALA A 52 6.63 9.65 5.65
CA ALA A 52 5.30 9.99 5.14
C ALA A 52 5.13 9.78 3.61
N SER A 53 6.18 9.37 2.89
CA SER A 53 6.16 9.28 1.43
C SER A 53 5.90 7.86 0.95
N ILE A 54 5.02 7.71 -0.05
CA ILE A 54 4.90 6.48 -0.85
C ILE A 54 6.13 6.39 -1.75
N ILE A 55 6.86 5.28 -1.68
CA ILE A 55 8.03 5.04 -2.54
C ILE A 55 7.78 3.91 -3.55
N HIS A 56 6.73 3.11 -3.34
CA HIS A 56 6.31 2.06 -4.28
C HIS A 56 4.83 1.74 -4.07
N MET A 57 4.11 1.47 -5.15
CA MET A 57 2.72 1.02 -5.12
C MET A 57 2.47 0.02 -6.26
N GLU A 58 1.74 -1.04 -5.94
CA GLU A 58 1.29 -2.05 -6.89
C GLU A 58 -0.17 -2.39 -6.61
N LEU A 59 -0.91 -2.63 -7.67
CA LEU A 59 -2.28 -3.11 -7.64
C LEU A 59 -2.34 -4.36 -8.52
N GLU A 60 -3.05 -5.39 -8.07
CA GLU A 60 -3.36 -6.51 -8.94
C GLU A 60 -4.12 -6.04 -10.20
N PRO A 61 -3.87 -6.67 -11.36
CA PRO A 61 -4.62 -6.38 -12.57
C PRO A 61 -6.10 -6.67 -12.32
N HIS A 62 -6.92 -5.63 -12.39
CA HIS A 62 -8.37 -5.74 -12.25
C HIS A 62 -9.02 -5.55 -13.61
N ARG A 63 -10.06 -6.34 -13.87
CA ARG A 63 -10.86 -6.22 -15.09
C ARG A 63 -11.95 -5.19 -14.82
N PHE A 64 -12.12 -4.25 -15.74
CA PHE A 64 -13.21 -3.27 -15.74
C PHE A 64 -14.45 -3.86 -16.40
#